data_AF-A0A7W1QGZ2-F1
#
_entry.id   AF-A0A7W1QGZ2-F1
#
_cell.length_a   1.000
_cell.length_b   1.000
_cell.length_c   1.000
_cell.angle_alpha   90.00
_cell.angle_beta   90.00
_cell.angle_gamma   90.00
#
_symmetry.space_group_name_H-M   'P 1'
#
loop_
_entity.id
_entity.type
_entity.pdbx_description
1 polymer ?
#
loop_
_entity_poly.entity_id
_entity_poly.type
_entity_poly.pdbx_seq_one_letter_code
_entity_poly.pdbx_strand_id
1 'polypeptide(L)'
;MARIISLVNFFFLVTLFAPLIAKRCPLKYKQRTLQLINNELKGDSVVIFIHGTVIPLISPLNYRTTQQRGLIPFIHCARRDQIIAETLTKTSPQEYQTHQFFVYGWCGVLSFAERRKAAEDLYKHLRSYKGSITIIGHSHGASVALYLAQIALEDKNYQFSIDRLILFAPPVQSVTAHHIKAPIFKKVFSFYSSADLGQVADPQGLYDDTKKISINKAYFLFSQRTFAPSQNLIQVRVLLNMQSPGHSDFLIPRFLSRLPATISFLESSAALTRKKDFILNIPRPHEKVHLVKKKHLSGSYIPRTVRTCRCAKKYHCFS
;
A
#
# COMPACT_ATOMS: atom_id res chain seq x y z
N MET A 1 25.82 -9.02 -18.15
CA MET A 1 26.02 -9.94 -17.00
C MET A 1 25.73 -9.32 -15.62
N ALA A 2 26.20 -8.11 -15.29
CA ALA A 2 26.01 -7.52 -13.94
C ALA A 2 24.53 -7.36 -13.46
N ARG A 3 23.56 -7.19 -14.36
CA ARG A 3 22.12 -7.09 -14.01
C ARG A 3 21.50 -8.41 -13.54
N ILE A 4 21.97 -9.55 -14.05
CA ILE A 4 21.45 -10.87 -13.70
C ILE A 4 21.92 -11.22 -12.29
N ILE A 5 23.19 -10.92 -11.97
CA ILE A 5 23.77 -11.17 -10.64
C ILE A 5 23.05 -10.37 -9.54
N SER A 6 22.67 -9.10 -9.80
CA SER A 6 21.94 -8.28 -8.82
C SER A 6 20.50 -8.74 -8.56
N LEU A 7 19.81 -9.23 -9.59
CA LEU A 7 18.44 -9.74 -9.46
C LEU A 7 18.44 -11.11 -8.77
N VAL A 8 19.37 -11.99 -9.14
CA VAL A 8 19.56 -13.28 -8.47
C VAL A 8 19.87 -13.06 -7.00
N ASN A 9 20.78 -12.15 -6.64
CA ASN A 9 21.10 -11.89 -5.23
C ASN A 9 19.93 -11.31 -4.41
N PHE A 10 19.09 -10.46 -5.00
CA PHE A 10 17.90 -9.93 -4.30
C PHE A 10 16.85 -11.03 -4.09
N PHE A 11 16.55 -11.81 -5.12
CA PHE A 11 15.63 -12.94 -5.00
C PHE A 11 16.16 -14.00 -4.03
N PHE A 12 17.46 -14.31 -4.10
CA PHE A 12 18.11 -15.27 -3.21
C PHE A 12 18.05 -14.80 -1.75
N LEU A 13 18.26 -13.51 -1.47
CA LEU A 13 18.08 -12.94 -0.12
C LEU A 13 16.63 -13.06 0.35
N VAL A 14 15.66 -12.66 -0.49
CA VAL A 14 14.24 -12.72 -0.10
C VAL A 14 13.81 -14.17 0.13
N THR A 15 14.24 -15.13 -0.68
CA THR A 15 13.87 -16.54 -0.52
C THR A 15 14.57 -17.22 0.66
N LEU A 16 15.85 -16.93 0.91
CA LEU A 16 16.58 -17.50 2.07
C LEU A 16 16.08 -16.92 3.40
N PHE A 17 15.73 -15.64 3.43
CA PHE A 17 15.30 -14.97 4.66
C PHE A 17 13.79 -14.97 4.87
N ALA A 18 12.95 -15.25 3.86
CA ALA A 18 11.50 -15.33 4.04
C ALA A 18 11.05 -16.28 5.16
N PRO A 19 11.60 -17.51 5.30
CA PRO A 19 11.26 -18.40 6.41
C PRO A 19 11.72 -17.88 7.77
N LEU A 20 12.83 -17.13 7.81
CA LEU A 20 13.37 -16.54 9.03
C LEU A 20 12.57 -15.29 9.46
N ILE A 21 12.13 -14.47 8.49
CA ILE A 21 11.24 -13.32 8.70
C ILE A 21 9.82 -13.78 9.09
N ALA A 22 9.38 -14.94 8.60
CA ALA A 22 8.03 -15.46 8.83
C ALA A 22 7.78 -15.98 10.25
N LYS A 23 8.81 -16.36 11.02
CA LYS A 23 8.61 -17.24 12.17
C LYS A 23 8.39 -16.58 13.52
N ARG A 24 8.81 -15.33 13.75
CA ARG A 24 8.50 -14.65 15.03
C ARG A 24 8.34 -13.15 14.87
N CYS A 25 7.16 -12.66 15.23
CA CYS A 25 6.92 -11.27 15.60
C CYS A 25 7.94 -10.90 16.71
N PRO A 26 8.95 -10.05 16.43
CA PRO A 26 10.16 -9.95 17.24
C PRO A 26 10.01 -9.26 18.60
N LEU A 27 8.80 -9.04 19.12
CA LEU A 27 8.59 -8.27 20.34
C LEU A 27 7.54 -8.91 21.25
N LYS A 28 7.98 -9.38 22.43
CA LYS A 28 7.18 -9.36 23.68
C LYS A 28 7.04 -7.89 24.08
N TYR A 29 6.21 -7.13 23.38
CA TYR A 29 6.00 -5.73 23.72
C TYR A 29 5.01 -5.65 24.88
N LYS A 30 5.35 -4.88 25.93
CA LYS A 30 4.46 -4.64 27.07
C LYS A 30 3.15 -4.06 26.54
N GLN A 31 2.02 -4.73 26.82
CA GLN A 31 0.64 -4.28 26.55
C GLN A 31 0.28 -2.88 27.08
N ARG A 32 1.21 -2.14 27.71
CA ARG A 32 0.98 -0.80 28.26
C ARG A 32 0.43 0.21 27.25
N THR A 33 0.64 0.02 25.95
CA THR A 33 0.13 0.95 24.92
C THR A 33 -1.36 0.74 24.58
N LEU A 34 -1.95 -0.41 24.91
CA LEU A 34 -3.39 -0.66 24.67
C LEU A 34 -4.30 0.24 25.54
N GLN A 35 -3.79 0.78 26.65
CA GLN A 35 -4.57 1.66 27.54
C GLN A 35 -4.60 3.13 27.07
N LEU A 36 -3.73 3.56 26.16
CA LEU A 36 -3.58 5.00 25.86
C LEU A 36 -4.51 5.52 24.76
N ILE A 37 -5.24 4.66 24.04
CA ILE A 37 -6.05 5.10 22.90
C ILE A 37 -7.39 4.36 22.90
N ASN A 38 -8.19 4.58 23.95
CA ASN A 38 -9.65 4.63 23.79
C ASN A 38 -10.05 5.99 23.18
N ASN A 39 -9.29 6.49 22.21
CA ASN A 39 -9.78 7.60 21.41
C ASN A 39 -10.85 6.98 20.51
N GLU A 40 -12.09 7.10 20.93
CA GLU A 40 -13.23 6.87 20.05
C GLU A 40 -12.96 7.62 18.76
N LEU A 41 -13.12 6.93 17.64
CA LEU A 41 -13.10 7.56 16.33
C LEU A 41 -14.27 8.54 16.31
N LYS A 42 -13.95 9.84 16.38
CA LYS A 42 -14.91 10.93 16.38
C LYS A 42 -14.93 11.62 15.03
N GLY A 43 -16.05 12.29 14.74
CA GLY A 43 -16.26 13.02 13.50
C GLY A 43 -16.81 12.16 12.37
N ASP A 44 -17.08 12.82 11.24
CA ASP A 44 -17.83 12.24 10.12
C ASP A 44 -16.97 11.39 9.18
N SER A 45 -15.64 11.48 9.27
CA SER A 45 -14.74 10.67 8.46
C SER A 45 -13.37 10.44 9.10
N VAL A 46 -12.76 9.30 8.80
CA VAL A 46 -11.38 8.95 9.20
C VAL A 46 -10.56 8.46 8.01
N VAL A 47 -9.25 8.72 8.06
CA VAL A 47 -8.26 8.26 7.08
C VAL A 47 -7.19 7.44 7.80
N ILE A 48 -7.08 6.17 7.44
CA ILE A 48 -6.22 5.21 8.12
C ILE A 48 -5.12 4.76 7.17
N PHE A 49 -3.86 5.05 7.52
CA PHE A 49 -2.70 4.53 6.80
C PHE A 49 -2.23 3.19 7.42
N ILE A 50 -2.08 2.16 6.59
CA ILE A 50 -1.53 0.86 6.97
C ILE A 50 -0.19 0.66 6.26
N HIS A 51 0.88 0.61 7.04
CA HIS A 51 2.23 0.46 6.52
C HIS A 51 2.52 -0.95 5.96
N GLY A 52 3.56 -1.04 5.13
CA GLY A 52 4.05 -2.31 4.58
C GLY A 52 4.88 -3.15 5.53
N THR A 53 5.56 -4.16 4.98
CA THR A 53 6.50 -5.04 5.70
C THR A 53 7.61 -4.25 6.36
N VAL A 54 7.90 -4.58 7.61
CA VAL A 54 9.09 -4.08 8.30
C VAL A 54 10.17 -5.15 8.18
N ILE A 55 11.19 -4.91 7.36
CA ILE A 55 12.35 -5.82 7.23
C ILE A 55 13.47 -5.31 8.15
N PRO A 56 13.73 -5.96 9.31
CA PRO A 56 14.66 -5.44 10.31
C PRO A 56 16.08 -5.23 9.76
N LEU A 57 16.53 -6.11 8.87
CA LEU A 57 17.90 -6.13 8.35
C LEU A 57 18.20 -5.00 7.35
N ILE A 58 17.21 -4.58 6.58
CA ILE A 58 17.38 -3.58 5.50
C ILE A 58 17.18 -2.16 6.04
N SER A 59 16.48 -2.03 7.17
CA SER A 59 16.14 -0.71 7.68
C SER A 59 16.03 -0.65 9.21
N PRO A 60 17.16 -0.77 9.92
CA PRO A 60 17.19 -0.72 11.38
C PRO A 60 16.68 0.63 11.94
N LEU A 61 16.78 1.72 11.17
CA LEU A 61 16.21 3.02 11.52
C LEU A 61 14.69 3.12 11.30
N ASN A 62 14.13 2.43 10.28
CA ASN A 62 12.68 2.31 10.10
C ASN A 62 12.04 1.45 11.17
N TYR A 63 12.76 0.43 11.64
CA TYR A 63 12.30 -0.48 12.68
C TYR A 63 11.98 0.24 14.01
N ARG A 64 12.52 1.45 14.24
CA ARG A 64 12.25 2.26 15.43
C ARG A 64 10.99 3.12 15.34
N THR A 65 10.52 3.49 14.15
CA THR A 65 9.36 4.40 14.02
C THR A 65 8.02 3.66 13.92
N THR A 66 8.01 2.46 13.33
CA THR A 66 6.81 1.60 13.24
C THR A 66 6.56 0.74 14.49
N GLN A 67 7.02 1.17 15.68
CA GLN A 67 6.97 0.34 16.90
C GLN A 67 5.60 0.31 17.58
N GLN A 68 4.78 1.34 17.37
CA GLN A 68 3.47 1.41 18.00
C GLN A 68 2.49 0.54 17.21
N ARG A 69 1.82 -0.39 17.89
CA ARG A 69 0.75 -1.22 17.32
C ARG A 69 -0.60 -0.63 17.59
N GLY A 70 -1.56 -1.03 16.78
CA GLY A 70 -2.95 -0.58 16.91
C GLY A 70 -3.17 0.71 16.14
N LEU A 71 -4.34 1.29 16.37
CA LEU A 71 -4.78 2.51 15.70
C LEU A 71 -4.30 3.74 16.48
N ILE A 72 -3.48 4.58 15.85
CA ILE A 72 -2.82 5.72 16.51
C ILE A 72 -3.13 7.00 15.76
N PRO A 73 -3.64 8.07 16.43
CA PRO A 73 -3.76 9.38 15.82
C PRO A 73 -2.39 9.85 15.29
N PHE A 74 -2.32 10.33 14.06
CA PHE A 74 -1.02 10.57 13.42
C PHE A 74 -0.16 11.61 14.18
N ILE A 75 -0.79 12.54 14.91
CA ILE A 75 -0.12 13.56 15.74
C ILE A 75 0.79 12.93 16.82
N HIS A 76 0.57 11.66 17.17
CA HIS A 76 1.36 10.92 18.15
C HIS A 76 2.41 10.00 17.50
N CYS A 77 2.43 9.91 16.17
CA CYS A 77 3.43 9.12 15.44
C CYS A 77 4.74 9.90 15.26
N ALA A 78 5.83 9.21 14.94
CA ALA A 78 7.08 9.87 14.58
C ALA A 78 6.92 10.67 13.27
N ARG A 79 7.63 11.81 13.13
CA ARG A 79 7.54 12.71 11.95
C ARG A 79 7.57 11.99 10.60
N ARG A 80 8.34 10.91 10.48
CA ARG A 80 8.41 10.11 9.26
C ARG A 80 7.05 9.53 8.85
N ASP A 81 6.30 9.02 9.82
CA ASP A 81 4.99 8.40 9.60
C ASP A 81 3.91 9.48 9.40
N GLN A 82 4.19 10.72 9.81
CA GLN A 82 3.34 11.89 9.59
C GLN A 82 3.37 12.41 8.16
N ILE A 83 4.38 12.07 7.35
CA ILE A 83 4.57 12.61 5.99
C ILE A 83 3.31 12.48 5.12
N ILE A 84 2.57 11.38 5.26
CA ILE A 84 1.35 11.14 4.47
C ILE A 84 0.26 12.13 4.87
N ALA A 85 -0.03 12.24 6.17
CA ALA A 85 -1.01 13.17 6.69
C ALA A 85 -0.62 14.62 6.39
N GLU A 86 0.62 15.02 6.69
CA GLU A 86 1.14 16.37 6.41
C GLU A 86 1.01 16.72 4.92
N THR A 87 1.39 15.81 4.02
CA THR A 87 1.36 16.07 2.58
C THR A 87 -0.08 16.18 2.07
N LEU A 88 -0.97 15.28 2.49
CA LEU A 88 -2.36 15.27 2.03
C LEU A 88 -3.15 16.44 2.59
N THR A 89 -3.03 16.74 3.89
CA THR A 89 -3.65 17.92 4.50
C THR A 89 -3.16 19.21 3.86
N LYS A 90 -1.86 19.32 3.57
CA LYS A 90 -1.31 20.50 2.89
C LYS A 90 -1.87 20.68 1.47
N THR A 91 -2.12 19.58 0.76
CA THR A 91 -2.48 19.65 -0.67
C THR A 91 -3.99 19.68 -0.93
N SER A 92 -4.80 19.11 -0.04
CA SER A 92 -6.26 19.10 -0.14
C SER A 92 -6.87 19.17 1.27
N PRO A 93 -6.76 20.32 1.96
CA PRO A 93 -7.20 20.47 3.35
C PRO A 93 -8.72 20.33 3.53
N GLN A 94 -9.50 20.55 2.47
CA GLN A 94 -10.95 20.35 2.50
C GLN A 94 -11.32 18.86 2.57
N GLU A 95 -10.49 17.99 1.98
CA GLU A 95 -10.73 16.54 1.93
C GLU A 95 -9.99 15.80 3.06
N TYR A 96 -8.87 16.34 3.51
CA TYR A 96 -7.95 15.71 4.44
C TYR A 96 -7.64 16.66 5.59
N GLN A 97 -8.25 16.43 6.75
CA GLN A 97 -7.97 17.22 7.95
C GLN A 97 -7.08 16.44 8.91
N THR A 98 -6.11 17.13 9.52
CA THR A 98 -5.14 16.60 10.50
C THR A 98 -5.77 15.64 11.52
N HIS A 99 -6.89 16.01 12.14
CA HIS A 99 -7.52 15.20 13.20
C HIS A 99 -8.23 13.92 12.69
N GLN A 100 -8.39 13.77 11.38
CA GLN A 100 -9.00 12.59 10.75
C GLN A 100 -7.98 11.49 10.49
N PHE A 101 -6.67 11.77 10.60
CA PHE A 101 -5.62 10.82 10.23
C PHE A 101 -5.18 9.92 11.36
N PHE A 102 -5.12 8.64 11.05
CA PHE A 102 -4.61 7.58 11.91
C PHE A 102 -3.58 6.74 11.15
N VAL A 103 -2.60 6.22 11.88
CA VAL A 103 -1.73 5.14 11.43
C VAL A 103 -2.15 3.88 12.14
N TYR A 104 -2.38 2.80 11.40
CA TYR A 104 -2.52 1.48 11.97
C TYR A 104 -1.18 0.73 11.90
N GLY A 105 -0.56 0.58 13.06
CA GLY A 105 0.70 -0.12 13.21
C GLY A 105 0.50 -1.62 13.46
N TRP A 106 1.23 -2.45 12.73
CA TRP A 106 1.18 -3.91 12.87
C TRP A 106 2.59 -4.52 12.86
N CYS A 107 2.68 -5.83 13.07
CA CYS A 107 3.97 -6.50 13.29
C CYS A 107 4.89 -6.51 12.05
N GLY A 108 4.36 -6.29 10.85
CA GLY A 108 5.11 -6.34 9.60
C GLY A 108 5.51 -7.74 9.14
N VAL A 109 5.07 -8.80 9.83
CA VAL A 109 5.41 -10.19 9.50
C VAL A 109 4.68 -10.64 8.23
N LEU A 110 5.38 -11.29 7.31
CA LEU A 110 4.82 -11.68 6.00
C LEU A 110 3.80 -12.83 6.05
N SER A 111 3.56 -13.43 7.22
CA SER A 111 2.58 -14.50 7.39
C SER A 111 1.15 -14.02 7.11
N PHE A 112 0.34 -14.86 6.46
CA PHE A 112 -1.08 -14.59 6.27
C PHE A 112 -1.82 -14.53 7.61
N ALA A 113 -1.51 -15.44 8.54
CA ALA A 113 -2.11 -15.47 9.87
C ALA A 113 -1.87 -14.16 10.65
N GLU A 114 -0.64 -13.63 10.60
CA GLU A 114 -0.32 -12.37 11.28
C GLU A 114 -1.02 -11.16 10.65
N ARG A 115 -1.19 -11.17 9.32
CA ARG A 115 -1.92 -10.12 8.61
C ARG A 115 -3.42 -10.18 8.86
N ARG A 116 -4.00 -11.38 8.94
CA ARG A 116 -5.40 -11.56 9.37
C ARG A 116 -5.59 -11.11 10.81
N LYS A 117 -4.69 -11.48 11.73
CA LYS A 117 -4.72 -11.03 13.13
C LYS A 117 -4.64 -9.51 13.27
N ALA A 118 -3.78 -8.87 12.48
CA ALA A 118 -3.71 -7.40 12.41
C ALA A 118 -5.03 -6.81 11.88
N ALA A 119 -5.65 -7.43 10.89
CA ALA A 119 -6.95 -6.99 10.39
C ALA A 119 -8.07 -7.18 11.41
N GLU A 120 -8.06 -8.26 12.20
CA GLU A 120 -9.03 -8.50 13.29
C GLU A 120 -8.93 -7.42 14.36
N ASP A 121 -7.70 -7.06 14.73
CA ASP A 121 -7.42 -6.00 15.69
C ASP A 121 -7.90 -4.63 15.16
N LEU A 122 -7.55 -4.29 13.91
CA LEU A 122 -8.08 -3.08 13.26
C LEU A 122 -9.62 -3.09 13.20
N TYR A 123 -10.23 -4.22 12.84
CA TYR A 123 -11.69 -4.34 12.73
C TYR A 123 -12.40 -4.05 14.05
N LYS A 124 -11.83 -4.43 15.20
CA LYS A 124 -12.40 -4.10 16.52
C LYS A 124 -12.56 -2.59 16.73
N HIS A 125 -11.64 -1.79 16.20
CA HIS A 125 -11.74 -0.33 16.28
C HIS A 125 -12.77 0.26 15.31
N LEU A 126 -13.02 -0.41 14.17
CA LEU A 126 -13.84 0.15 13.09
C LEU A 126 -15.28 -0.36 13.04
N ARG A 127 -15.57 -1.55 13.60
CA ARG A 127 -16.86 -2.25 13.44
C ARG A 127 -18.09 -1.45 13.86
N SER A 128 -17.95 -0.54 14.81
CA SER A 128 -19.03 0.32 15.34
C SER A 128 -18.99 1.75 14.79
N TYR A 129 -17.92 2.15 14.09
CA TYR A 129 -17.78 3.50 13.57
C TYR A 129 -18.81 3.75 12.45
N LYS A 130 -19.49 4.91 12.52
CA LYS A 130 -20.59 5.27 11.61
C LYS A 130 -20.21 6.28 10.53
N GLY A 131 -19.07 6.95 10.69
CA GLY A 131 -18.56 7.88 9.69
C GLY A 131 -17.91 7.19 8.50
N SER A 132 -17.48 7.98 7.53
CA SER A 132 -16.81 7.48 6.33
C SER A 132 -15.39 7.00 6.62
N ILE A 133 -15.02 5.84 6.07
CA ILE A 133 -13.70 5.23 6.27
C ILE A 133 -12.91 5.26 4.96
N THR A 134 -11.76 5.92 4.97
CA THR A 134 -10.74 5.80 3.93
C THR A 134 -9.54 5.03 4.47
N ILE A 135 -9.14 3.95 3.79
CA ILE A 135 -7.93 3.20 4.13
C ILE A 135 -6.90 3.37 3.02
N ILE A 136 -5.67 3.74 3.40
CA ILE A 136 -4.50 3.79 2.52
C ILE A 136 -3.56 2.64 2.92
N GLY A 137 -3.49 1.59 2.12
CA GLY A 137 -2.61 0.44 2.35
C GLY A 137 -1.38 0.48 1.44
N HIS A 138 -0.18 0.38 2.00
CA HIS A 138 1.06 0.24 1.22
C HIS A 138 1.62 -1.18 1.33
N SER A 139 2.06 -1.75 0.20
CA SER A 139 2.69 -3.07 0.18
C SER A 139 1.80 -4.12 0.88
N HIS A 140 2.35 -4.89 1.83
CA HIS A 140 1.62 -5.89 2.61
C HIS A 140 0.56 -5.31 3.57
N GLY A 141 0.59 -4.01 3.86
CA GLY A 141 -0.50 -3.33 4.56
C GLY A 141 -1.81 -3.36 3.76
N ALA A 142 -1.73 -3.49 2.43
CA ALA A 142 -2.89 -3.75 1.59
C ALA A 142 -3.56 -5.08 1.95
N SER A 143 -2.80 -6.15 2.21
CA SER A 143 -3.37 -7.45 2.57
C SER A 143 -4.09 -7.39 3.93
N VAL A 144 -3.59 -6.61 4.88
CA VAL A 144 -4.30 -6.34 6.16
C VAL A 144 -5.66 -5.68 5.88
N ALA A 145 -5.70 -4.63 5.04
CA ALA A 145 -6.96 -4.01 4.66
C ALA A 145 -7.92 -4.99 3.97
N LEU A 146 -7.41 -5.85 3.09
CA LEU A 146 -8.23 -6.84 2.37
C LEU A 146 -8.85 -7.89 3.30
N TYR A 147 -8.17 -8.30 4.36
CA TYR A 147 -8.72 -9.24 5.33
C TYR A 147 -9.94 -8.70 6.09
N LEU A 148 -10.13 -7.36 6.16
CA LEU A 148 -11.33 -6.78 6.76
C LEU A 148 -12.62 -7.30 6.10
N ALA A 149 -12.59 -7.64 4.81
CA ALA A 149 -13.73 -8.22 4.11
C ALA A 149 -14.11 -9.61 4.63
N GLN A 150 -13.11 -10.46 4.85
CA GLN A 150 -13.33 -11.78 5.41
C GLN A 150 -13.87 -11.66 6.84
N ILE A 151 -13.26 -10.81 7.66
CA ILE A 151 -13.61 -10.65 9.08
C ILE A 151 -15.02 -10.06 9.22
N ALA A 152 -15.39 -9.05 8.44
CA ALA A 152 -16.74 -8.48 8.46
C ALA A 152 -17.81 -9.50 8.02
N LEU A 153 -17.48 -10.38 7.06
CA LEU A 153 -18.35 -11.47 6.63
C LEU A 153 -18.53 -12.51 7.76
N GLU A 154 -17.43 -12.90 8.43
CA GLU A 154 -17.44 -13.83 9.56
C GLU A 154 -18.24 -13.27 10.76
N ASP A 155 -18.12 -11.96 11.05
CA ASP A 155 -18.87 -11.24 12.09
C ASP A 155 -20.32 -10.92 11.66
N LYS A 156 -20.73 -11.28 10.43
CA LYS A 156 -22.04 -10.98 9.83
C LYS A 156 -22.42 -9.48 9.87
N ASN A 157 -21.41 -8.60 9.84
CA ASN A 157 -21.62 -7.16 9.90
C ASN A 157 -21.77 -6.57 8.49
N TYR A 158 -22.95 -6.78 7.90
CA TYR A 158 -23.25 -6.31 6.54
C TYR A 158 -23.39 -4.79 6.42
N GLN A 159 -23.42 -4.07 7.56
CA GLN A 159 -23.46 -2.60 7.60
C GLN A 159 -22.06 -1.98 7.61
N PHE A 160 -21.03 -2.76 7.95
CA PHE A 160 -19.65 -2.29 7.92
C PHE A 160 -19.22 -2.03 6.47
N SER A 161 -18.72 -0.82 6.21
CA SER A 161 -18.25 -0.45 4.89
C SER A 161 -17.03 0.47 4.97
N ILE A 162 -16.23 0.41 3.92
CA ILE A 162 -15.06 1.24 3.68
C ILE A 162 -15.35 1.99 2.38
N ASP A 163 -15.54 3.30 2.50
CA ASP A 163 -15.88 4.17 1.38
C ASP A 163 -14.79 4.18 0.32
N ARG A 164 -13.53 4.25 0.76
CA ARG A 164 -12.37 4.29 -0.14
C ARG A 164 -11.24 3.42 0.37
N LEU A 165 -10.84 2.45 -0.46
CA LEU A 165 -9.62 1.67 -0.26
C LEU A 165 -8.57 2.08 -1.32
N ILE A 166 -7.47 2.67 -0.87
CA ILE A 166 -6.38 3.16 -1.72
C ILE A 166 -5.15 2.27 -1.49
N LEU A 167 -4.73 1.53 -2.51
CA LEU A 167 -3.66 0.55 -2.42
C LEU A 167 -2.44 1.02 -3.21
N PHE A 168 -1.30 1.15 -2.54
CA PHE A 168 -0.02 1.49 -3.15
C PHE A 168 0.88 0.26 -3.21
N ALA A 169 1.27 -0.12 -4.43
CA ALA A 169 2.14 -1.26 -4.68
C ALA A 169 1.72 -2.56 -3.94
N PRO A 170 0.43 -2.94 -3.95
CA PRO A 170 -0.01 -4.13 -3.24
C PRO A 170 0.54 -5.39 -3.91
N PRO A 171 1.24 -6.30 -3.20
CA PRO A 171 1.52 -7.63 -3.72
C PRO A 171 0.20 -8.40 -3.80
N VAL A 172 -0.27 -8.69 -5.01
CA VAL A 172 -1.55 -9.37 -5.22
C VAL A 172 -1.35 -10.86 -4.97
N GLN A 173 -1.84 -11.33 -3.83
CA GLN A 173 -1.69 -12.71 -3.37
C GLN A 173 -2.98 -13.50 -3.55
N SER A 174 -2.87 -14.76 -3.95
CA SER A 174 -4.01 -15.63 -4.26
C SER A 174 -4.98 -15.75 -3.09
N VAL A 175 -4.45 -15.77 -1.86
CA VAL A 175 -5.24 -15.88 -0.63
C VAL A 175 -6.17 -14.68 -0.41
N THR A 176 -5.72 -13.45 -0.69
CA THR A 176 -6.49 -12.23 -0.41
C THR A 176 -7.05 -11.54 -1.65
N ALA A 177 -6.60 -11.92 -2.85
CA ALA A 177 -6.94 -11.22 -4.10
C ALA A 177 -8.45 -11.15 -4.37
N HIS A 178 -9.21 -12.17 -3.95
CA HIS A 178 -10.65 -12.23 -4.16
C HIS A 178 -11.42 -11.26 -3.25
N HIS A 179 -10.86 -10.87 -2.09
CA HIS A 179 -11.50 -9.93 -1.17
C HIS A 179 -11.67 -8.53 -1.76
N ILE A 180 -10.89 -8.15 -2.79
CA ILE A 180 -11.02 -6.86 -3.47
C ILE A 180 -12.45 -6.60 -3.99
N LYS A 181 -13.20 -7.68 -4.27
CA LYS A 181 -14.57 -7.66 -4.80
C LYS A 181 -15.64 -7.60 -3.70
N ALA A 182 -15.24 -7.62 -2.43
CA ALA A 182 -16.19 -7.69 -1.32
C ALA A 182 -17.06 -6.42 -1.26
N PRO A 183 -18.37 -6.56 -0.96
CA PRO A 183 -19.30 -5.43 -0.89
C PRO A 183 -18.92 -4.36 0.13
N ILE A 184 -18.13 -4.71 1.15
CA ILE A 184 -17.67 -3.75 2.15
C ILE A 184 -16.81 -2.64 1.54
N PHE A 185 -16.15 -2.87 0.38
CA PHE A 185 -15.33 -1.87 -0.28
C PHE A 185 -16.13 -1.15 -1.36
N LYS A 186 -16.63 0.06 -1.06
CA LYS A 186 -17.44 0.83 -2.03
C LYS A 186 -16.62 1.23 -3.25
N LYS A 187 -15.40 1.73 -3.03
CA LYS A 187 -14.48 2.13 -4.10
C LYS A 187 -13.05 1.75 -3.79
N VAL A 188 -12.36 1.16 -4.76
CA VAL A 188 -11.00 0.69 -4.63
C VAL A 188 -10.11 1.31 -5.70
N PHE A 189 -9.03 1.96 -5.29
CA PHE A 189 -7.97 2.43 -6.16
C PHE A 189 -6.72 1.60 -5.94
N SER A 190 -6.15 1.00 -6.98
CA SER A 190 -4.90 0.24 -6.88
C SER A 190 -3.85 0.79 -7.82
N PHE A 191 -2.77 1.32 -7.25
CA PHE A 191 -1.66 1.91 -7.98
C PHE A 191 -0.49 0.93 -8.01
N TYR A 192 -0.01 0.60 -9.21
CA TYR A 192 1.12 -0.31 -9.38
C TYR A 192 2.15 0.24 -10.38
N SER A 193 3.35 -0.34 -10.37
CA SER A 193 4.45 0.05 -11.25
C SER A 193 5.14 -1.17 -11.82
N SER A 194 5.59 -1.10 -13.08
CA SER A 194 6.39 -2.17 -13.69
C SER A 194 7.82 -2.25 -13.16
N ALA A 195 8.35 -1.17 -12.56
CA ALA A 195 9.70 -1.16 -11.99
C ALA A 195 9.73 -1.58 -10.51
N ASP A 196 8.56 -1.74 -9.88
CA ASP A 196 8.50 -2.15 -8.49
C ASP A 196 8.70 -3.66 -8.35
N LEU A 197 9.94 -4.09 -8.09
CA LEU A 197 10.22 -5.51 -7.86
C LEU A 197 9.63 -6.02 -6.53
N GLY A 198 9.47 -5.17 -5.52
CA GLY A 198 8.93 -5.57 -4.21
C GLY A 198 7.51 -6.12 -4.32
N GLN A 199 6.70 -5.57 -5.21
CA GLN A 199 5.33 -6.01 -5.45
C GLN A 199 5.21 -7.45 -5.97
N VAL A 200 6.22 -7.96 -6.68
CA VAL A 200 6.22 -9.33 -7.27
C VAL A 200 7.23 -10.26 -6.60
N ALA A 201 8.08 -9.75 -5.71
CA ALA A 201 9.11 -10.55 -5.07
C ALA A 201 8.59 -11.37 -3.89
N ASP A 202 7.36 -11.12 -3.42
CA ASP A 202 6.75 -11.90 -2.34
C ASP A 202 6.48 -13.34 -2.82
N PRO A 203 7.21 -14.35 -2.26
CA PRO A 203 7.18 -15.74 -2.71
C PRO A 203 5.98 -16.47 -2.11
N GLN A 204 4.78 -15.97 -2.39
CA GLN A 204 3.53 -16.45 -1.80
C GLN A 204 3.32 -17.97 -1.89
N GLY A 205 3.88 -18.63 -2.91
CA GLY A 205 3.77 -20.09 -3.10
C GLY A 205 4.53 -20.91 -2.05
N LEU A 206 5.41 -20.29 -1.26
CA LEU A 206 6.12 -20.95 -0.18
C LEU A 206 5.31 -21.01 1.12
N TYR A 207 4.22 -20.24 1.22
CA TYR A 207 3.36 -20.22 2.40
C TYR A 207 2.36 -21.39 2.38
N ASP A 208 2.17 -22.02 3.53
CA ASP A 208 1.30 -23.20 3.65
C ASP A 208 -0.17 -22.89 3.36
N ASP A 209 -0.64 -21.68 3.69
CA ASP A 209 -2.01 -21.24 3.35
C ASP A 209 -2.24 -21.20 1.83
N THR A 210 -1.23 -20.75 1.06
CA THR A 210 -1.30 -20.78 -0.40
C THR A 210 -1.34 -22.21 -0.92
N LYS A 211 -0.53 -23.11 -0.35
CA LYS A 211 -0.50 -24.52 -0.74
C LYS A 211 -1.84 -25.20 -0.51
N LYS A 212 -2.51 -24.93 0.62
CA LYS A 212 -3.85 -25.47 0.93
C LYS A 212 -4.90 -25.06 -0.10
N ILE A 213 -4.86 -23.81 -0.58
CA ILE A 213 -5.79 -23.32 -1.62
C ILE A 213 -5.46 -23.93 -2.99
N SER A 214 -4.20 -24.29 -3.23
CA SER A 214 -3.69 -24.72 -4.53
C SER A 214 -3.93 -26.17 -4.92
N ILE A 215 -4.43 -27.02 -4.01
CA ILE A 215 -4.65 -28.46 -4.29
C ILE A 215 -5.54 -28.67 -5.53
N ASN A 216 -6.38 -27.68 -5.90
CA ASN A 216 -7.28 -27.74 -7.04
C ASN A 216 -7.05 -26.64 -8.11
N LYS A 217 -5.98 -25.83 -8.04
CA LYS A 217 -5.71 -24.73 -9.01
C LYS A 217 -4.22 -24.48 -9.22
N ALA A 218 -3.84 -24.17 -10.46
CA ALA A 218 -2.53 -23.62 -10.77
C ALA A 218 -2.30 -22.35 -9.94
N TYR A 219 -1.25 -22.34 -9.11
CA TYR A 219 -0.89 -21.22 -8.26
C TYR A 219 0.43 -20.60 -8.71
N PHE A 220 0.58 -19.31 -8.43
CA PHE A 220 1.79 -18.58 -8.76
C PHE A 220 2.76 -18.66 -7.58
N LEU A 221 4.03 -18.98 -7.86
CA LEU A 221 5.08 -18.95 -6.84
C LEU A 221 5.24 -17.56 -6.22
N PHE A 222 4.96 -16.52 -7.02
CA PHE A 222 5.14 -15.11 -6.67
C PHE A 222 3.84 -14.32 -6.76
N SER A 223 3.77 -13.22 -6.02
CA SER A 223 2.69 -12.22 -6.09
C SER A 223 2.54 -11.61 -7.49
N GLN A 224 1.32 -11.20 -7.80
CA GLN A 224 1.00 -10.47 -9.03
C GLN A 224 0.94 -8.96 -8.78
N ARG A 225 0.87 -8.18 -9.87
CA ARG A 225 0.76 -6.72 -9.80
C ARG A 225 -0.66 -6.18 -9.80
N THR A 226 -1.58 -6.98 -10.34
CA THR A 226 -2.93 -6.54 -10.69
C THR A 226 -3.95 -7.54 -10.18
N PHE A 227 -5.07 -7.03 -9.71
CA PHE A 227 -6.21 -7.85 -9.31
C PHE A 227 -7.04 -8.25 -10.54
N ALA A 228 -7.88 -9.27 -10.38
CA ALA A 228 -8.94 -9.52 -11.34
C ALA A 228 -9.87 -8.29 -11.44
N PRO A 229 -10.38 -7.92 -12.62
CA PRO A 229 -11.33 -6.82 -12.76
C PRO A 229 -12.55 -6.97 -11.84
N SER A 230 -13.01 -5.84 -11.31
CA SER A 230 -14.19 -5.71 -10.45
C SER A 230 -14.86 -4.36 -10.69
N GLN A 231 -16.17 -4.27 -10.43
CA GLN A 231 -16.94 -3.04 -10.68
C GLN A 231 -16.47 -1.88 -9.78
N ASN A 232 -16.15 -2.16 -8.53
CA ASN A 232 -15.64 -1.21 -7.54
C ASN A 232 -14.16 -0.89 -7.68
N LEU A 233 -13.42 -1.55 -8.59
CA LEU A 233 -11.97 -1.44 -8.71
C LEU A 233 -11.54 -0.56 -9.90
N ILE A 234 -10.75 0.46 -9.59
CA ILE A 234 -9.92 1.20 -10.53
C ILE A 234 -8.46 0.87 -10.22
N GLN A 235 -7.83 0.06 -11.06
CA GLN A 235 -6.41 -0.25 -10.94
C GLN A 235 -5.63 0.36 -12.11
N VAL A 236 -4.48 0.96 -11.84
CA VAL A 236 -3.74 1.70 -12.85
C VAL A 236 -2.23 1.56 -12.69
N ARG A 237 -1.55 1.36 -13.82
CA ARG A 237 -0.10 1.47 -13.89
C ARG A 237 0.27 2.94 -13.83
N VAL A 238 1.21 3.29 -12.94
CA VAL A 238 1.64 4.67 -12.74
C VAL A 238 3.04 4.92 -13.32
N LEU A 239 3.21 6.12 -13.88
CA LEU A 239 4.49 6.78 -14.09
C LEU A 239 4.52 8.05 -13.24
N LEU A 240 5.70 8.37 -12.72
CA LEU A 240 5.98 9.58 -11.99
C LEU A 240 7.00 10.38 -12.80
N ASN A 241 6.56 11.46 -13.45
CA ASN A 241 7.31 12.19 -14.46
C ASN A 241 7.83 11.27 -15.58
N MET A 242 6.93 10.49 -16.19
CA MET A 242 7.25 9.53 -17.26
C MET A 242 8.18 8.37 -16.86
N GLN A 243 8.46 8.20 -15.56
CA GLN A 243 9.31 7.12 -15.05
C GLN A 243 8.51 6.17 -14.18
N SER A 244 8.76 4.86 -14.31
CA SER A 244 8.16 3.87 -13.41
C SER A 244 8.67 4.09 -11.97
N PRO A 245 7.79 4.38 -10.99
CA PRO A 245 8.21 4.54 -9.60
C PRO A 245 8.66 3.19 -9.01
N GLY A 246 9.62 3.22 -8.09
CA GLY A 246 9.97 2.08 -7.24
C GLY A 246 9.00 1.92 -6.07
N HIS A 247 9.24 0.92 -5.22
CA HIS A 247 8.34 0.56 -4.13
C HIS A 247 8.06 1.68 -3.13
N SER A 248 9.09 2.43 -2.75
CA SER A 248 9.00 3.54 -1.79
C SER A 248 8.62 4.87 -2.43
N ASP A 249 8.69 5.00 -3.76
CA ASP A 249 8.31 6.23 -4.48
C ASP A 249 6.79 6.53 -4.36
N PHE A 250 5.97 5.58 -3.91
CA PHE A 250 4.56 5.82 -3.61
C PHE A 250 4.32 6.58 -2.30
N LEU A 251 5.31 6.61 -1.40
CA LEU A 251 5.20 7.23 -0.07
C LEU A 251 5.94 8.57 0.03
N ILE A 252 6.57 9.03 -1.05
CA ILE A 252 7.27 10.33 -1.03
C ILE A 252 6.28 11.47 -1.27
N PRO A 253 6.55 12.68 -0.74
CA PRO A 253 5.68 13.84 -0.92
C PRO A 253 5.35 14.16 -2.39
N ARG A 254 6.30 13.90 -3.30
CA ARG A 254 6.09 14.11 -4.74
C ARG A 254 4.93 13.29 -5.31
N PHE A 255 4.73 12.05 -4.85
CA PHE A 255 3.60 11.23 -5.28
C PHE A 255 2.33 11.65 -4.51
N LEU A 256 2.44 11.75 -3.19
CA LEU A 256 1.31 12.00 -2.27
C LEU A 256 0.63 13.35 -2.53
N SER A 257 1.39 14.41 -2.80
CA SER A 257 0.84 15.74 -3.15
C SER A 257 0.03 15.75 -4.45
N ARG A 258 0.14 14.71 -5.28
CA ARG A 258 -0.65 14.57 -6.50
C ARG A 258 -1.79 13.58 -6.35
N LEU A 259 -1.90 12.88 -5.22
CA LEU A 259 -2.89 11.83 -5.00
C LEU A 259 -4.34 12.35 -5.13
N PRO A 260 -4.75 13.48 -4.52
CA PRO A 260 -6.14 13.94 -4.61
C PRO A 260 -6.56 14.24 -6.06
N ALA A 261 -5.74 15.02 -6.77
CA ALA A 261 -5.95 15.33 -8.18
C ALA A 261 -5.93 14.07 -9.07
N THR A 262 -5.08 13.09 -8.72
CA THR A 262 -5.00 11.81 -9.42
C THR A 262 -6.28 10.98 -9.23
N ILE A 263 -6.80 10.90 -8.01
CA ILE A 263 -8.05 10.19 -7.71
C ILE A 263 -9.20 10.86 -8.46
N SER A 264 -9.36 12.18 -8.35
CA SER A 264 -10.39 12.93 -9.07
C SER A 264 -10.35 12.71 -10.59
N PHE A 265 -9.14 12.69 -11.16
CA PHE A 265 -8.94 12.35 -12.58
C PHE A 265 -9.38 10.92 -12.92
N LEU A 266 -9.05 9.94 -12.08
CA LEU A 266 -9.43 8.54 -12.30
C LEU A 266 -10.95 8.34 -12.16
N GLU A 267 -11.61 9.07 -11.26
CA GLU A 267 -13.06 9.00 -11.08
C GLU A 267 -13.81 9.55 -12.29
N SER A 268 -13.37 10.69 -12.81
CA SER A 268 -13.92 11.28 -14.04
C SER A 268 -13.57 10.48 -15.30
N SER A 269 -12.50 9.69 -15.27
CA SER A 269 -11.98 8.93 -16.41
C SER A 269 -12.18 7.41 -16.30
N ALA A 270 -13.02 6.92 -15.39
CA ALA A 270 -13.07 5.51 -14.99
C ALA A 270 -13.34 4.53 -16.16
N ALA A 271 -14.07 4.96 -17.19
CA ALA A 271 -14.29 4.16 -18.40
C ALA A 271 -12.99 3.92 -19.21
N LEU A 272 -12.07 4.89 -19.23
CA LEU A 272 -10.82 4.82 -19.98
C LEU A 272 -9.76 4.00 -19.24
N THR A 273 -9.73 4.07 -17.91
CA THR A 273 -8.71 3.40 -17.09
C THR A 273 -8.85 1.87 -17.06
N ARG A 274 -10.02 1.34 -17.44
CA ARG A 274 -10.24 -0.11 -17.59
C ARG A 274 -9.56 -0.70 -18.84
N LYS A 275 -9.11 0.13 -19.79
CA LYS A 275 -8.38 -0.30 -20.98
C LYS A 275 -6.91 -0.53 -20.64
N LYS A 276 -6.40 -1.74 -20.90
CA LYS A 276 -5.02 -2.18 -20.58
C LYS A 276 -3.91 -1.35 -21.25
N ASP A 277 -4.26 -0.50 -22.23
CA ASP A 277 -3.30 0.26 -23.03
C ASP A 277 -2.94 1.62 -22.45
N PHE A 278 -3.62 2.08 -21.40
CA PHE A 278 -3.36 3.38 -20.80
C PHE A 278 -2.57 3.27 -19.49
N ILE A 279 -1.64 4.20 -19.33
CA ILE A 279 -0.76 4.33 -18.18
C ILE A 279 -0.94 5.74 -17.64
N LEU A 280 -1.19 5.86 -16.35
CA LEU A 280 -1.37 7.15 -15.70
C LEU A 280 0.00 7.79 -15.46
N ASN A 281 0.23 8.95 -16.07
CA ASN A 281 1.39 9.76 -15.74
C ASN A 281 0.99 10.81 -14.69
N ILE A 282 1.73 10.82 -13.58
CA ILE A 282 1.71 11.83 -12.54
C ILE A 282 2.90 12.75 -12.83
N PRO A 283 2.69 13.90 -13.47
CA PRO A 283 3.78 14.79 -13.85
C PRO A 283 4.17 15.72 -12.69
N ARG A 284 4.95 16.75 -13.00
CA ARG A 284 5.37 17.78 -12.04
C ARG A 284 4.15 18.58 -11.54
N PRO A 285 4.25 19.29 -10.40
CA PRO A 285 3.11 19.97 -9.79
C PRO A 285 2.34 20.95 -10.72
N HIS A 286 3.01 21.59 -11.67
CA HIS A 286 2.41 22.54 -12.62
C HIS A 286 1.74 21.87 -13.84
N GLU A 287 1.91 20.56 -14.02
CA GLU A 287 1.36 19.81 -15.15
C GLU A 287 0.13 19.00 -14.71
N LYS A 288 -0.84 18.82 -15.62
CA LYS A 288 -2.05 18.03 -15.35
C LYS A 288 -1.76 16.53 -15.46
N VAL A 289 -2.32 15.76 -14.52
CA VAL A 289 -2.35 14.29 -14.60
C VAL A 289 -3.02 13.87 -15.92
N HIS A 290 -2.43 12.92 -16.62
CA HIS A 290 -2.92 12.48 -17.93
C HIS A 290 -2.61 11.00 -18.19
N LEU A 291 -3.33 10.42 -19.16
CA LEU A 291 -3.09 9.07 -19.63
C LEU A 291 -2.09 9.07 -20.80
N VAL A 292 -1.17 8.12 -20.77
CA VAL A 292 -0.21 7.85 -21.84
C VAL A 292 -0.53 6.48 -22.44
N LYS A 293 -0.61 6.40 -23.77
CA LYS A 293 -0.75 5.11 -24.46
C LYS A 293 0.56 4.33 -24.35
N LYS A 294 0.48 3.04 -24.02
CA LYS A 294 1.65 2.16 -23.89
C LYS A 294 2.56 2.19 -25.12
N LYS A 295 1.99 2.26 -26.32
CA LYS A 295 2.73 2.38 -27.59
C LYS A 295 3.53 3.68 -27.76
N HIS A 296 3.24 4.71 -26.97
CA HIS A 296 4.03 5.96 -26.99
C HIS A 296 5.21 5.91 -26.00
N LEU A 297 5.35 4.83 -25.23
CA LEU A 297 6.48 4.66 -24.31
C LEU A 297 7.64 3.86 -24.94
N SER A 298 7.43 3.19 -26.08
CA SER A 298 8.50 2.51 -26.82
C SER A 298 9.42 3.57 -27.44
N GLY A 299 10.55 3.85 -26.77
CA GLY A 299 11.56 4.82 -27.19
C GLY A 299 12.00 5.76 -26.07
N SER A 300 11.10 6.16 -25.17
CA SER A 300 11.39 7.07 -24.04
C SER A 300 11.41 6.37 -22.67
N TYR A 301 11.16 5.06 -22.65
CA TYR A 301 11.19 4.27 -21.42
C TYR A 301 12.61 4.08 -20.92
N ILE A 302 13.05 4.94 -20.01
CA ILE A 302 14.24 4.72 -19.20
C ILE A 302 13.75 4.11 -17.88
N PRO A 303 13.82 2.77 -17.69
CA PRO A 303 13.65 2.22 -16.35
C PRO A 303 14.67 2.93 -15.46
N ARG A 304 14.23 3.53 -14.35
CA ARG A 304 15.14 4.17 -13.38
C ARG A 304 16.24 3.17 -13.06
N THR A 305 17.41 3.34 -13.67
CA THR A 305 18.60 2.64 -13.24
C THR A 305 18.88 3.18 -11.86
N VAL A 306 18.69 2.31 -10.86
CA VAL A 306 19.21 2.53 -9.51
C VAL A 306 20.69 2.86 -9.72
N ARG A 307 21.07 4.13 -9.52
CA ARG A 307 22.36 4.76 -9.86
C ARG A 307 22.52 5.25 -11.31
N THR A 308 22.02 6.46 -11.60
CA THR A 308 22.74 7.50 -12.38
C THR A 308 22.04 8.87 -12.27
N CYS A 309 21.60 9.29 -11.08
CA CYS A 309 21.39 10.73 -10.85
C CYS A 309 22.76 11.39 -10.56
N ARG A 310 23.57 11.61 -11.59
CA ARG A 310 24.70 12.58 -11.51
C ARG A 310 24.23 14.03 -11.49
N CYS A 311 22.92 14.29 -11.66
CA CYS A 311 22.34 15.63 -11.61
C CYS A 311 22.07 16.17 -10.19
N ALA A 312 22.37 15.42 -9.12
CA ALA A 312 22.23 15.90 -7.74
C ALA A 312 23.33 16.88 -7.29
N LYS A 313 24.20 17.36 -8.20
CA LYS A 313 25.27 18.31 -7.89
C LYS A 313 25.04 19.76 -8.35
N LYS A 314 23.85 20.15 -8.85
CA LYS A 314 23.67 21.50 -9.42
C LYS A 314 22.44 22.31 -8.97
N TYR A 315 21.78 21.94 -7.88
CA TYR A 315 20.73 22.78 -7.30
C TYR A 315 20.88 22.88 -5.77
N HIS A 316 21.97 23.53 -5.34
CA HIS A 316 21.91 24.46 -4.22
C HIS A 316 21.63 25.85 -4.81
N CYS A 317 20.96 26.71 -4.04
CA CYS A 317 20.35 27.98 -4.42
C CYS A 317 18.95 27.87 -5.03
N PHE A 318 17.96 27.71 -4.15
CA PHE A 318 16.94 28.75 -3.96
C PHE A 318 16.50 28.68 -2.49
N SER A 319 16.93 29.70 -1.74
CA SER A 319 16.56 30.14 -0.38
C SER A 319 16.27 29.07 0.66
#